data_AF-A0AAD2DIN2-F1
#
_entry.id   AF-A0AAD2DIN2-F1
#
_cell.length_a   1.000
_cell.length_b   1.000
_cell.length_c   1.000
_cell.angle_alpha   90.00
_cell.angle_beta   90.00
_cell.angle_gamma   90.00
#
_symmetry.space_group_name_H-M   'P 1'
#
loop_
_entity.id
_entity.type
_entity.pdbx_description
1 polymer ?
#
loop_
_entity_poly.entity_id
_entity_poly.type
_entity_poly.pdbx_seq_one_letter_code
_entity_poly.pdbx_strand_id
1 'polypeptide(L)'
;MVDVPSCFVGLVLEDCQLPYANHGHVILADPSPILFYPISSTEVRCLVDVPGQKVPTISNGEMAKYLKTTVAPQVPPELFDAFISSIERGNIRTMPNRSMPAAPHPTPGALLMGDAFNMRHPLTGGGMTVAFSDIVVLRNLLKPLPDLNDAHTLCKYLESFYTLRKPVASTINTLAGALYKVFSASPDRARNEMRRACFDYLSLGVAIFGVGRLLLPFPSPKRMWIGARLISSASEIIFPIIKAEGVRQMFFPATVPAYYRAPPAK
;
A
#
# COMPACT_ATOMS: atom_id res chain seq x y z
N MET A 1 -9.34 5.01 -14.31
CA MET A 1 -9.92 3.64 -14.22
C MET A 1 -9.56 3.11 -12.84
N VAL A 2 -10.53 2.57 -12.10
CA VAL A 2 -10.31 2.00 -10.76
C VAL A 2 -10.00 0.52 -10.93
N ASP A 3 -8.88 0.08 -10.38
CA ASP A 3 -8.49 -1.33 -10.34
C ASP A 3 -8.85 -1.95 -8.98
N VAL A 4 -9.17 -3.24 -8.98
CA VAL A 4 -9.53 -4.01 -7.77
C VAL A 4 -8.65 -5.27 -7.71
N PRO A 5 -7.38 -5.14 -7.26
CA PRO A 5 -6.42 -6.24 -7.25
C PRO A 5 -6.76 -7.37 -6.27
N SER A 6 -7.43 -7.07 -5.16
CA SER A 6 -7.74 -8.02 -4.09
C SER A 6 -8.86 -7.51 -3.19
N CYS A 7 -9.16 -8.27 -2.14
CA CYS A 7 -10.12 -7.93 -1.12
C CYS A 7 -9.55 -8.29 0.25
N PHE A 8 -9.68 -7.37 1.22
CA PHE A 8 -9.39 -7.66 2.61
C PHE A 8 -10.58 -8.31 3.29
N VAL A 9 -10.31 -9.41 3.98
CA VAL A 9 -11.22 -10.08 4.91
C VAL A 9 -10.81 -9.70 6.31
N GLY A 10 -11.64 -8.91 6.98
CA GLY A 10 -11.40 -8.39 8.31
C GLY A 10 -12.06 -9.21 9.41
N LEU A 11 -11.28 -9.50 10.44
CA LEU A 11 -11.69 -10.14 11.69
C LEU A 11 -11.28 -9.25 12.87
N VAL A 12 -11.94 -9.44 14.01
CA VAL A 12 -11.49 -8.91 15.31
C VAL A 12 -11.20 -10.13 16.18
N LEU A 13 -9.97 -10.22 16.66
CA LEU A 13 -9.52 -11.25 17.57
C LEU A 13 -9.55 -10.66 18.98
N GLU A 14 -10.10 -11.44 19.90
CA GLU A 14 -10.16 -11.15 21.33
C GLU A 14 -9.30 -12.20 22.06
N ASP A 15 -8.97 -11.93 23.33
CA ASP A 15 -8.30 -12.88 24.23
C ASP A 15 -6.96 -13.44 23.71
N CYS A 16 -6.25 -12.66 22.86
CA CYS A 16 -4.91 -13.00 22.38
C CYS A 16 -3.92 -11.85 22.55
N GLN A 17 -2.64 -12.18 22.59
CA GLN A 17 -1.55 -11.20 22.59
C GLN A 17 -0.69 -11.39 21.35
N LEU A 18 -0.27 -10.27 20.76
CA LEU A 18 0.66 -10.32 19.64
C LEU A 18 2.06 -10.71 20.12
N PRO A 19 2.86 -11.45 19.30
CA PRO A 19 4.20 -11.89 19.69
C PRO A 19 5.15 -10.76 20.10
N TYR A 20 4.92 -9.55 19.57
CA TYR A 20 5.70 -8.36 19.90
C TYR A 20 4.75 -7.21 20.23
N ALA A 21 4.74 -6.77 21.49
CA ALA A 21 3.90 -5.68 21.95
C ALA A 21 4.20 -4.37 21.19
N ASN A 22 3.17 -3.56 20.95
CA ASN A 22 3.25 -2.26 20.25
C ASN A 22 3.75 -2.32 18.80
N HIS A 23 3.80 -3.50 18.18
CA HIS A 23 4.15 -3.67 16.77
C HIS A 23 2.95 -4.19 16.00
N GLY A 24 2.80 -3.71 14.75
CA GLY A 24 1.98 -4.40 13.76
C GLY A 24 2.78 -5.54 13.14
N HIS A 25 2.10 -6.63 12.79
CA HIS A 25 2.70 -7.83 12.22
C HIS A 25 2.21 -8.02 10.80
N VAL A 26 3.15 -8.24 9.89
CA VAL A 26 2.87 -8.64 8.51
C VAL A 26 3.35 -10.07 8.34
N ILE A 27 2.42 -10.99 8.12
CA ILE A 27 2.73 -12.39 7.85
C ILE A 27 2.78 -12.56 6.34
N LEU A 28 3.94 -12.98 5.82
CA LEU A 28 4.10 -13.36 4.43
C LEU A 28 3.52 -14.77 4.22
N ALA A 29 2.19 -14.88 4.20
CA ALA A 29 1.46 -16.12 3.91
C ALA A 29 1.25 -16.32 2.40
N ASP A 30 0.81 -17.51 2.01
CA ASP A 30 0.44 -17.87 0.65
C ASP A 30 -1.09 -18.03 0.52
N PRO A 31 -1.73 -17.48 -0.53
CA PRO A 31 -1.11 -16.78 -1.66
C PRO A 31 -0.78 -15.30 -1.40
N SER A 32 -1.13 -14.76 -0.24
CA SER A 32 -1.20 -13.31 0.01
C SER A 32 -0.98 -12.99 1.49
N PRO A 33 -0.52 -11.75 1.81
CA PRO A 33 -0.13 -11.40 3.18
C PRO A 33 -1.31 -11.29 4.14
N ILE A 34 -1.03 -11.47 5.43
CA ILE A 34 -1.97 -11.26 6.54
C ILE A 34 -1.42 -10.15 7.43
N LEU A 35 -2.27 -9.22 7.86
CA LEU A 35 -1.92 -8.16 8.78
C LEU A 35 -2.55 -8.42 10.14
N PHE A 36 -1.77 -8.21 11.20
CA PHE A 36 -2.27 -8.14 12.56
C PHE A 36 -1.81 -6.84 13.23
N TYR A 37 -2.68 -6.16 13.95
CA TYR A 37 -2.30 -5.01 14.75
C TYR A 37 -3.34 -4.76 15.87
N PRO A 38 -2.91 -4.28 17.04
CA PRO A 38 -3.85 -3.96 18.11
C PRO A 38 -4.69 -2.74 17.72
N ILE A 39 -5.98 -2.78 18.00
CA ILE A 39 -6.90 -1.65 17.80
C ILE A 39 -7.50 -1.13 19.12
N SER A 40 -7.40 -1.93 20.18
CA SER A 40 -7.71 -1.54 21.55
C SER A 40 -6.81 -2.33 22.51
N SER A 41 -7.01 -2.16 23.82
CA SER A 41 -6.31 -2.95 24.85
C SER A 41 -6.72 -4.42 24.89
N THR A 42 -7.83 -4.78 24.24
CA THR A 42 -8.42 -6.13 24.27
C THR A 42 -8.64 -6.73 22.90
N GLU A 43 -8.51 -5.95 21.83
CA GLU A 43 -8.83 -6.39 20.47
C GLU A 43 -7.64 -6.21 19.51
N VAL A 44 -7.43 -7.25 18.71
CA VAL A 44 -6.46 -7.28 17.62
C VAL A 44 -7.22 -7.35 16.30
N ARG A 45 -6.95 -6.41 15.39
CA ARG A 45 -7.43 -6.47 14.01
C ARG A 45 -6.62 -7.51 13.26
N CYS A 46 -7.29 -8.43 12.59
CA CYS A 46 -6.70 -9.27 11.55
C CYS A 46 -7.28 -8.88 10.19
N LEU A 47 -6.41 -8.69 9.19
CA LEU A 47 -6.80 -8.50 7.79
C LEU A 47 -6.10 -9.55 6.93
N VAL A 48 -6.88 -10.45 6.35
CA VAL A 48 -6.40 -11.44 5.38
C VAL A 48 -6.61 -10.87 3.99
N ASP A 49 -5.55 -10.74 3.21
CA ASP A 49 -5.68 -10.42 1.79
C ASP A 49 -6.14 -11.65 1.01
N VAL A 50 -7.15 -11.50 0.17
CA VAL A 50 -7.60 -12.53 -0.77
C VAL A 50 -7.46 -11.99 -2.18
N PRO A 51 -6.57 -12.56 -3.02
CA PRO A 51 -6.27 -12.01 -4.34
C PRO A 51 -7.43 -12.20 -5.31
N GLY A 52 -7.60 -11.23 -6.21
CA GLY A 52 -8.63 -11.24 -7.24
C GLY A 52 -9.97 -10.63 -6.81
N GLN A 53 -10.89 -10.54 -7.78
CA GLN A 53 -12.20 -9.90 -7.59
C GLN A 53 -13.26 -10.82 -7.02
N LYS A 54 -13.12 -12.14 -7.22
CA LYS A 54 -14.05 -13.15 -6.73
C LYS A 54 -13.50 -13.72 -5.44
N VAL A 55 -14.07 -13.30 -4.32
CA VAL A 55 -13.79 -13.88 -3.01
C VAL A 55 -14.80 -14.96 -2.65
N PRO A 56 -14.43 -15.93 -1.79
CA PRO A 56 -15.38 -16.88 -1.23
C PRO A 56 -16.60 -16.18 -0.60
N THR A 57 -17.78 -16.78 -0.72
CA THR A 57 -19.00 -16.14 -0.22
C THR A 57 -19.09 -16.27 1.31
N ILE A 58 -19.53 -15.22 2.00
CA ILE A 58 -19.70 -15.25 3.47
C ILE A 58 -20.98 -16.01 3.85
N SER A 59 -22.10 -15.71 3.18
CA SER A 59 -23.43 -16.20 3.56
C SER A 59 -23.62 -17.72 3.48
N ASN A 60 -22.81 -18.42 2.69
CA ASN A 60 -22.86 -19.88 2.56
C ASN A 60 -21.72 -20.59 3.33
N GLY A 61 -20.91 -19.87 4.10
CA GLY A 61 -19.80 -20.42 4.89
C GLY A 61 -18.52 -20.74 4.11
N GLU A 62 -18.45 -20.49 2.80
CA GLU A 62 -17.23 -20.73 2.01
C GLU A 62 -16.04 -19.90 2.50
N MET A 63 -16.30 -18.64 2.89
CA MET A 63 -15.26 -17.78 3.48
C MET A 63 -14.72 -18.35 4.79
N ALA A 64 -15.60 -18.79 5.70
CA ALA A 64 -15.18 -19.42 6.94
C ALA A 64 -14.36 -20.70 6.68
N LYS A 65 -14.79 -21.52 5.72
CA LYS A 65 -14.04 -22.71 5.29
C LYS A 65 -12.66 -22.33 4.77
N TYR A 66 -12.57 -21.37 3.86
CA TYR A 66 -11.29 -20.89 3.31
C TYR A 66 -10.34 -20.39 4.41
N LEU A 67 -10.84 -19.57 5.34
CA LEU A 67 -10.04 -19.08 6.45
C LEU A 67 -9.52 -20.23 7.33
N LYS A 68 -10.36 -21.23 7.65
CA LYS A 68 -9.95 -22.39 8.47
C LYS A 68 -8.98 -23.33 7.75
N THR A 69 -9.17 -23.59 6.46
CA THR A 69 -8.39 -24.62 5.75
C THR A 69 -7.12 -24.10 5.10
N THR A 70 -7.12 -22.85 4.66
CA THR A 70 -6.02 -22.27 3.86
C THR A 70 -5.22 -21.26 4.65
N VAL A 71 -5.88 -20.43 5.45
CA VAL A 71 -5.23 -19.31 6.15
C VAL A 71 -4.75 -19.72 7.55
N ALA A 72 -5.60 -20.35 8.35
CA ALA A 72 -5.30 -20.72 9.73
C ALA A 72 -3.99 -21.52 9.91
N PRO A 73 -3.63 -22.49 9.03
CA PRO A 73 -2.36 -23.22 9.16
C PRO A 73 -1.10 -22.35 9.03
N GLN A 74 -1.23 -21.13 8.51
CA GLN A 74 -0.14 -20.18 8.30
C GLN A 74 -0.17 -19.01 9.32
N VAL A 75 -1.15 -19.00 10.22
CA VAL A 75 -1.25 -18.02 11.32
C VAL A 75 -0.28 -18.44 12.44
N PRO A 76 0.41 -17.48 13.10
CA PRO A 76 1.25 -17.79 14.25
C PRO A 76 0.49 -18.60 15.32
N PRO A 77 1.10 -19.61 15.94
CA PRO A 77 0.44 -20.47 16.92
C PRO A 77 -0.25 -19.70 18.05
N GLU A 78 0.34 -18.58 18.49
CA GLU A 78 -0.16 -17.72 19.57
C GLU A 78 -1.49 -17.04 19.23
N LEU A 79 -1.80 -16.90 17.94
CA LEU A 79 -3.03 -16.27 17.43
C LEU A 79 -4.02 -17.27 16.88
N PHE A 80 -3.65 -18.56 16.79
CA PHE A 80 -4.44 -19.58 16.10
C PHE A 80 -5.83 -19.76 16.74
N ASP A 81 -5.90 -19.94 18.06
CA ASP A 81 -7.16 -20.19 18.76
C ASP A 81 -8.11 -18.99 18.67
N ALA A 82 -7.59 -17.78 18.87
CA ALA A 82 -8.37 -16.55 18.73
C ALA A 82 -8.84 -16.33 17.28
N PHE A 83 -8.00 -16.66 16.29
CA PHE A 83 -8.35 -16.62 14.88
C PHE A 83 -9.52 -17.58 14.57
N ILE A 84 -9.43 -18.84 14.99
CA ILE A 84 -10.51 -19.84 14.81
C ILE A 84 -11.80 -19.39 15.52
N SER A 85 -11.70 -18.94 16.77
CA SER A 85 -12.85 -18.45 17.53
C SER A 85 -13.54 -17.27 16.84
N SER A 86 -12.76 -16.31 16.32
CA SER A 86 -13.32 -15.15 15.59
C SER A 86 -14.10 -15.56 14.32
N ILE A 87 -13.65 -16.61 13.63
CA ILE A 87 -14.34 -17.17 12.45
C ILE A 87 -15.65 -17.82 12.86
N GLU A 88 -15.67 -18.55 13.97
CA GLU A 88 -16.86 -19.25 14.49
C GLU A 88 -17.94 -18.30 14.98
N ARG A 89 -17.55 -17.16 15.56
CA ARG A 89 -18.48 -16.08 15.90
C ARG A 89 -19.15 -15.44 14.68
N GLY A 90 -18.57 -15.57 13.48
CA GLY A 90 -19.20 -15.18 12.22
C GLY A 90 -19.16 -13.70 11.85
N ASN A 91 -18.47 -12.85 12.63
CA ASN A 91 -18.36 -11.40 12.38
C ASN A 91 -17.32 -11.05 11.29
N ILE A 92 -17.34 -11.77 10.18
CA ILE A 92 -16.43 -11.58 9.04
C ILE A 92 -16.91 -10.40 8.19
N ARG A 93 -16.01 -9.46 7.88
CA ARG A 93 -16.29 -8.36 6.96
C ARG A 93 -15.34 -8.39 5.77
N THR A 94 -15.81 -7.99 4.60
CA THR A 94 -14.98 -7.87 3.39
C THR A 94 -14.94 -6.43 2.90
N MET A 95 -13.80 -6.02 2.37
CA MET A 95 -13.62 -4.72 1.74
C MET A 95 -12.73 -4.87 0.50
N PRO A 96 -13.19 -4.43 -0.69
CA PRO A 96 -12.35 -4.49 -1.88
C PRO A 96 -11.17 -3.53 -1.75
N ASN A 97 -9.97 -4.03 -2.05
CA ASN A 97 -8.77 -3.21 -2.12
C ASN A 97 -8.74 -2.55 -3.48
N ARG A 98 -8.88 -1.23 -3.52
CA ARG A 98 -8.95 -0.46 -4.76
C ARG A 98 -7.64 0.30 -4.98
N SER A 99 -7.27 0.42 -6.25
CA SER A 99 -6.16 1.26 -6.69
C SER A 99 -6.66 2.24 -7.74
N MET A 100 -6.38 3.52 -7.54
CA MET A 100 -6.82 4.59 -8.43
C MET A 100 -5.78 5.71 -8.46
N PRO A 101 -5.07 5.90 -9.59
CA PRO A 101 -4.13 7.01 -9.72
C PRO A 101 -4.88 8.34 -9.68
N ALA A 102 -4.23 9.37 -9.16
CA ALA A 102 -4.77 10.73 -9.17
C ALA A 102 -4.91 11.24 -10.60
N ALA A 103 -6.13 11.63 -10.99
CA ALA A 103 -6.42 12.26 -12.27
C ALA A 103 -7.10 13.62 -12.02
N PRO A 104 -6.32 14.72 -11.94
CA PRO A 104 -6.87 16.06 -11.75
C PRO A 104 -7.85 16.43 -12.87
N HIS A 105 -9.05 16.84 -12.49
CA HIS A 105 -10.05 17.43 -13.39
C HIS A 105 -10.47 18.79 -12.83
N PRO A 106 -9.73 19.87 -13.14
CA PRO A 106 -10.03 21.22 -12.64
C PRO A 106 -11.48 21.60 -12.93
N THR A 107 -12.27 21.80 -11.88
CA THR A 107 -13.68 22.16 -11.96
C THR A 107 -13.90 23.37 -11.08
N PRO A 108 -14.22 24.55 -11.65
CA PRO A 108 -14.49 25.75 -10.85
C PRO A 108 -15.51 25.49 -9.75
N GLY A 109 -15.18 25.87 -8.51
CA GLY A 109 -16.05 25.69 -7.34
C GLY A 109 -16.03 24.31 -6.70
N ALA A 110 -15.24 23.35 -7.21
CA ALA A 110 -15.14 22.00 -6.66
C ALA A 110 -13.70 21.52 -6.54
N LEU A 111 -13.40 20.75 -5.48
CA LEU A 111 -12.12 20.08 -5.27
C LEU A 111 -12.36 18.65 -4.78
N LEU A 112 -11.72 17.67 -5.40
CA LEU A 112 -11.77 16.27 -4.99
C LEU A 112 -10.55 15.91 -4.15
N MET A 113 -10.76 15.20 -3.03
CA MET A 113 -9.70 14.79 -2.11
C MET A 113 -9.93 13.40 -1.53
N GLY A 114 -8.91 12.89 -0.83
CA GLY A 114 -8.94 11.58 -0.18
C GLY A 114 -9.04 10.43 -1.18
N ASP A 115 -9.63 9.32 -0.74
CA ASP A 115 -9.77 8.13 -1.59
C ASP A 115 -10.69 8.38 -2.80
N ALA A 116 -11.60 9.36 -2.73
CA ALA A 116 -12.38 9.77 -3.90
C ALA A 116 -11.50 10.33 -5.04
N PHE A 117 -10.34 10.87 -4.72
CA PHE A 117 -9.38 11.41 -5.69
C PHE A 117 -8.23 10.46 -6.03
N ASN A 118 -7.73 9.72 -5.05
CA ASN A 118 -6.54 8.89 -5.21
C ASN A 118 -6.55 7.74 -4.20
N MET A 119 -6.63 6.50 -4.68
CA MET A 119 -6.59 5.27 -3.88
C MET A 119 -5.31 4.48 -4.16
N ARG A 120 -4.88 3.70 -3.16
CA ARG A 120 -3.74 2.79 -3.23
C ARG A 120 -4.05 1.53 -2.44
N HIS A 121 -3.28 0.46 -2.66
CA HIS A 121 -3.43 -0.76 -1.88
C HIS A 121 -3.28 -0.49 -0.36
N PRO A 122 -4.20 -0.96 0.50
CA PRO A 122 -4.20 -0.61 1.92
C PRO A 122 -3.12 -1.31 2.76
N LEU A 123 -2.32 -2.19 2.16
CA LEU A 123 -1.25 -2.97 2.84
C LEU A 123 -0.33 -2.12 3.72
N THR A 124 0.01 -0.90 3.28
CA THR A 124 0.92 0.00 4.02
C THR A 124 0.19 0.97 4.95
N GLY A 125 -1.15 0.95 5.00
CA GLY A 125 -1.94 1.84 5.86
C GLY A 125 -1.83 3.34 5.52
N GLY A 126 -1.30 3.71 4.35
CA GLY A 126 -0.93 5.10 4.06
C GLY A 126 -2.04 6.05 3.60
N GLY A 127 -3.28 5.57 3.42
CA GLY A 127 -4.37 6.38 2.85
C GLY A 127 -4.71 7.63 3.68
N MET A 128 -4.87 7.47 4.99
CA MET A 128 -5.13 8.59 5.91
C MET A 128 -3.96 9.57 5.96
N THR A 129 -2.72 9.07 5.93
CA THR A 129 -1.51 9.91 5.89
C THR A 129 -1.49 10.80 4.65
N VAL A 130 -1.84 10.27 3.48
CA VAL A 130 -1.97 11.08 2.26
C VAL A 130 -3.10 12.10 2.40
N ALA A 131 -4.26 11.69 2.93
CA ALA A 131 -5.39 12.60 3.11
C ALA A 131 -5.05 13.78 4.05
N PHE A 132 -4.40 13.53 5.18
CA PHE A 132 -3.98 14.59 6.10
C PHE A 132 -2.85 15.45 5.53
N SER A 133 -1.90 14.85 4.80
CA SER A 133 -0.88 15.61 4.08
C SER A 133 -1.52 16.54 3.04
N ASP A 134 -2.51 16.05 2.29
CA ASP A 134 -3.26 16.84 1.31
C ASP A 134 -4.00 18.01 1.99
N ILE A 135 -4.61 17.78 3.16
CA ILE A 135 -5.27 18.83 3.96
C ILE A 135 -4.27 19.92 4.36
N VAL A 136 -3.07 19.57 4.81
CA VAL A 136 -2.04 20.56 5.19
C VAL A 136 -1.61 21.41 4.00
N VAL A 137 -1.38 20.79 2.84
CA VAL A 137 -1.04 21.51 1.60
C VAL A 137 -2.16 22.45 1.20
N LEU A 138 -3.41 21.95 1.18
CA LEU A 138 -4.58 22.75 0.80
C LEU A 138 -4.79 23.92 1.77
N ARG A 139 -4.71 23.68 3.08
CA ARG A 139 -4.80 24.73 4.10
C ARG A 139 -3.79 25.84 3.85
N ASN A 140 -2.55 25.49 3.53
CA ASN A 140 -1.49 26.48 3.29
C ASN A 140 -1.74 27.30 2.01
N LEU A 141 -2.32 26.68 0.98
CA LEU A 141 -2.74 27.39 -0.24
C LEU A 141 -3.92 28.33 0.02
N LEU A 142 -4.91 27.90 0.82
CA LEU A 142 -6.10 28.70 1.10
C LEU A 142 -5.87 29.83 2.11
N LYS A 143 -4.98 29.64 3.09
CA LYS A 143 -4.70 30.61 4.17
C LYS A 143 -4.42 32.05 3.71
N PRO A 144 -3.63 32.33 2.64
CA PRO A 144 -3.38 33.70 2.19
C PRO A 144 -4.53 34.31 1.40
N LEU A 145 -5.56 33.55 1.02
CA LEU A 145 -6.66 34.05 0.19
C LEU A 145 -7.72 34.72 1.09
N PRO A 146 -8.01 36.02 0.88
CA PRO A 146 -9.03 36.72 1.65
C PRO A 146 -10.46 36.42 1.17
N ASP A 147 -10.61 35.94 -0.06
CA ASP A 147 -11.89 35.64 -0.71
C ASP A 147 -11.79 34.34 -1.50
N LEU A 148 -12.88 33.56 -1.49
CA LEU A 148 -13.02 32.27 -2.16
C LEU A 148 -14.19 32.25 -3.17
N ASN A 149 -14.86 33.39 -3.40
CA ASN A 149 -16.04 33.47 -4.25
C ASN A 149 -15.74 33.40 -5.76
N ASP A 150 -14.52 33.76 -6.19
CA ASP A 150 -14.10 33.59 -7.58
C ASP A 150 -13.67 32.14 -7.84
N ALA A 151 -14.65 31.32 -8.23
CA ALA A 151 -14.46 29.91 -8.54
C ALA A 151 -13.42 29.64 -9.63
N HIS A 152 -13.28 30.51 -10.64
CA HIS A 152 -12.34 30.31 -11.75
C HIS A 152 -10.90 30.63 -11.35
N THR A 153 -10.69 31.76 -10.69
CA THR A 153 -9.37 32.15 -10.16
C THR A 153 -8.90 31.16 -9.11
N LEU A 154 -9.78 30.73 -8.21
CA LEU A 154 -9.47 29.73 -7.20
C LEU A 154 -9.08 28.39 -7.83
N CYS A 155 -9.82 27.93 -8.85
CA CYS A 155 -9.53 26.69 -9.57
C CYS A 155 -8.12 26.70 -10.18
N LYS A 156 -7.77 27.78 -10.90
CA LYS A 156 -6.44 27.95 -11.51
C LYS A 156 -5.33 28.03 -10.46
N TYR A 157 -5.58 28.72 -9.35
CA TYR A 157 -4.63 28.82 -8.24
C TYR A 157 -4.37 27.46 -7.57
N LEU A 158 -5.43 26.71 -7.30
CA LEU A 158 -5.38 25.39 -6.67
C LEU A 158 -4.79 24.31 -7.56
N GLU A 159 -4.54 24.52 -8.86
CA GLU A 159 -3.77 23.55 -9.67
C GLU A 159 -2.39 23.23 -9.07
N SER A 160 -1.80 24.17 -8.32
CA SER A 160 -0.55 23.97 -7.59
C SER A 160 -0.63 22.83 -6.55
N PHE A 161 -1.81 22.58 -5.96
CA PHE A 161 -2.05 21.47 -5.04
C PHE A 161 -1.65 20.12 -5.65
N TYR A 162 -2.03 19.88 -6.91
CA TYR A 162 -1.74 18.62 -7.60
C TYR A 162 -0.26 18.37 -7.85
N THR A 163 0.56 19.41 -7.79
CA THR A 163 2.01 19.27 -7.79
C THR A 163 2.54 19.08 -6.38
N LEU A 164 2.15 19.95 -5.44
CA LEU A 164 2.71 20.02 -4.10
C LEU A 164 2.47 18.74 -3.29
N ARG A 165 1.35 18.04 -3.53
CA ARG A 165 1.05 16.76 -2.87
C ARG A 165 1.91 15.58 -3.32
N LYS A 166 2.48 15.65 -4.53
CA LYS A 166 3.03 14.46 -5.20
C LYS A 166 4.18 13.78 -4.45
N PRO A 167 5.13 14.45 -3.78
CA PRO A 167 6.21 13.72 -3.11
C PRO A 167 5.69 12.75 -2.06
N VAL A 168 4.76 13.19 -1.20
CA VAL A 168 4.20 12.32 -0.15
C VAL A 168 3.29 11.26 -0.77
N ALA A 169 2.35 11.70 -1.62
CA ALA A 169 1.37 10.79 -2.23
C ALA A 169 2.04 9.71 -3.09
N SER A 170 3.00 10.09 -3.93
CA SER A 170 3.68 9.18 -4.85
C SER A 170 4.56 8.17 -4.13
N THR A 171 5.31 8.58 -3.10
CA THR A 171 6.11 7.65 -2.29
C THR A 171 5.21 6.59 -1.65
N ILE A 172 4.11 7.01 -1.04
CA ILE A 172 3.16 6.09 -0.38
C ILE A 172 2.47 5.17 -1.41
N ASN A 173 2.00 5.72 -2.53
CA ASN A 173 1.35 4.93 -3.59
C ASN A 173 2.31 3.90 -4.18
N THR A 174 3.54 4.32 -4.45
CA THR A 174 4.58 3.47 -5.02
C THR A 174 4.96 2.35 -4.09
N LEU A 175 5.22 2.68 -2.82
CA LEU A 175 5.56 1.68 -1.82
C LEU A 175 4.41 0.68 -1.64
N ALA A 176 3.17 1.15 -1.54
CA ALA A 176 2.00 0.29 -1.39
C ALA A 176 1.86 -0.70 -2.56
N GLY A 177 1.93 -0.20 -3.80
CA GLY A 177 1.77 -1.03 -5.00
C GLY A 177 2.92 -2.01 -5.21
N ALA A 178 4.16 -1.56 -4.99
CA ALA A 178 5.34 -2.40 -5.15
C ALA A 178 5.40 -3.48 -4.07
N LEU A 179 5.24 -3.10 -2.80
CA LEU A 179 5.35 -4.02 -1.67
C LEU A 179 4.26 -5.10 -1.71
N TYR A 180 3.03 -4.74 -2.07
CA TYR A 180 1.97 -5.73 -2.26
C TYR A 180 2.34 -6.76 -3.32
N LYS A 181 2.82 -6.32 -4.49
CA LYS A 181 3.26 -7.26 -5.55
C LYS A 181 4.45 -8.12 -5.12
N VAL A 182 5.33 -7.63 -4.25
CA VAL A 182 6.46 -8.41 -3.74
C VAL A 182 6.01 -9.40 -2.66
N PHE A 183 5.06 -9.03 -1.79
CA PHE A 183 4.62 -9.86 -0.68
C PHE A 183 3.64 -10.95 -1.08
N SER A 184 2.86 -10.76 -2.15
CA SER A 184 1.99 -11.82 -2.67
C SER A 184 2.79 -12.91 -3.38
N ALA A 185 2.38 -14.17 -3.18
CA ALA A 185 2.93 -15.32 -3.87
C ALA A 185 2.77 -15.20 -5.39
N SER A 186 3.74 -15.72 -6.13
CA SER A 186 3.71 -15.71 -7.58
C SER A 186 4.07 -17.08 -8.15
N PRO A 187 3.48 -17.50 -9.29
CA PRO A 187 3.99 -18.65 -10.04
C PRO A 187 5.37 -18.35 -10.65
N ASP A 188 5.74 -17.07 -10.81
CA ASP A 188 7.07 -16.69 -11.26
C ASP A 188 8.09 -16.87 -10.13
N ARG A 189 9.02 -17.81 -10.33
CA ARG A 189 10.12 -18.07 -9.41
C ARG A 189 10.92 -16.80 -9.10
N ALA A 190 11.15 -15.91 -10.06
CA ALA A 190 11.92 -14.70 -9.82
C ALA A 190 11.24 -13.74 -8.83
N ARG A 191 9.90 -13.68 -8.84
CA ARG A 191 9.13 -12.90 -7.86
C ARG A 191 9.16 -13.53 -6.47
N ASN A 192 9.16 -14.85 -6.36
CA ASN A 192 9.32 -15.51 -5.05
C ASN A 192 10.73 -15.30 -4.47
N GLU A 193 11.77 -15.31 -5.31
CA GLU A 193 13.12 -14.93 -4.89
C GLU A 193 13.17 -13.45 -4.45
N MET A 194 12.46 -12.56 -5.14
CA MET A 194 12.35 -11.14 -4.75
C MET A 194 11.63 -10.97 -3.40
N ARG A 195 10.57 -11.74 -3.15
CA ARG A 195 9.87 -11.78 -1.85
C ARG A 195 10.80 -12.19 -0.71
N ARG A 196 11.56 -13.28 -0.91
CA ARG A 196 12.56 -13.77 0.07
C ARG A 196 13.67 -12.74 0.28
N ALA A 197 14.25 -12.22 -0.79
CA ALA A 197 15.30 -11.20 -0.71
C ALA A 197 14.82 -9.93 0.00
N CYS A 198 13.56 -9.53 -0.19
CA CYS A 198 12.97 -8.40 0.52
C CYS A 198 12.84 -8.69 2.03
N PHE A 199 12.37 -9.88 2.40
CA PHE A 199 12.33 -10.32 3.80
C PHE A 199 13.72 -10.35 4.43
N ASP A 200 14.71 -10.95 3.75
CA ASP A 200 16.09 -11.04 4.23
C ASP A 200 16.72 -9.65 4.39
N TYR A 201 16.48 -8.76 3.44
CA TYR A 201 16.93 -7.37 3.50
C TYR A 201 16.37 -6.63 4.72
N LEU A 202 15.08 -6.82 5.02
CA LEU A 202 14.42 -6.22 6.18
C LEU A 202 14.89 -6.88 7.50
N SER A 203 15.21 -8.16 7.49
CA SER A 203 15.57 -8.94 8.69
C SER A 203 17.04 -8.81 9.08
N LEU A 204 17.96 -8.76 8.11
CA LEU A 204 19.41 -8.74 8.34
C LEU A 204 19.99 -7.32 8.42
N GLY A 205 19.16 -6.30 8.19
CA GLY A 205 19.59 -4.91 8.07
C GLY A 205 20.31 -4.64 6.74
N VAL A 206 20.03 -3.47 6.17
CA VAL A 206 20.53 -2.98 4.86
C VAL A 206 22.05 -3.21 4.67
N ALA A 207 22.82 -3.06 5.74
CA ALA A 207 24.28 -3.15 5.72
C ALA A 207 24.80 -4.57 5.48
N ILE A 208 24.27 -5.60 6.17
CA ILE A 208 24.76 -6.98 6.04
C ILE A 208 24.35 -7.55 4.67
N PHE A 209 23.14 -7.24 4.20
CA PHE A 209 22.71 -7.62 2.85
C PHE A 209 23.56 -6.94 1.77
N GLY A 210 23.86 -5.65 1.91
CA GLY A 210 24.73 -4.90 1.00
C GLY A 210 26.15 -5.47 0.92
N VAL A 211 26.75 -5.78 2.08
CA VAL A 211 28.07 -6.41 2.18
C VAL A 211 28.07 -7.84 1.63
N GLY A 212 27.04 -8.63 1.94
CA GLY A 212 26.89 -10.01 1.42
C GLY A 212 26.76 -10.06 -0.10
N ARG A 213 26.04 -9.10 -0.71
CA ARG A 213 25.95 -8.96 -2.18
C ARG A 213 27.28 -8.56 -2.84
N LEU A 214 28.10 -7.77 -2.16
CA LEU A 214 29.43 -7.37 -2.64
C LEU A 214 30.43 -8.53 -2.56
N LEU A 215 30.24 -9.44 -1.60
CA LEU A 215 31.15 -10.56 -1.35
C LEU A 215 30.78 -11.85 -2.11
N LEU A 216 29.53 -12.03 -2.57
CA LEU A 216 29.08 -13.30 -3.17
C LEU A 216 27.99 -13.16 -4.26
N PRO A 217 27.95 -14.05 -5.27
CA PRO A 217 28.98 -15.00 -5.70
C PRO A 217 29.31 -14.93 -7.21
N PHE A 218 30.52 -15.38 -7.54
CA PHE A 218 31.05 -15.67 -8.88
C PHE A 218 29.98 -15.99 -9.95
N PRO A 219 30.04 -15.37 -11.14
CA PRO A 219 29.00 -15.49 -12.16
C PRO A 219 28.94 -16.92 -12.73
N SER A 220 27.79 -17.57 -12.59
CA SER A 220 27.43 -18.75 -13.39
C SER A 220 26.30 -18.38 -14.36
N PRO A 221 26.22 -18.98 -15.57
CA PRO A 221 25.18 -18.63 -16.56
C PRO A 221 23.77 -18.76 -16.00
N LYS A 222 23.52 -19.80 -15.16
CA LYS A 222 22.24 -20.00 -14.48
C LYS A 222 21.90 -18.86 -13.51
N ARG A 223 22.88 -18.35 -12.76
CA ARG A 223 22.69 -17.23 -11.82
C ARG A 223 22.53 -15.90 -12.54
N MET A 224 23.29 -15.67 -13.62
CA MET A 224 23.12 -14.50 -14.48
C MET A 224 21.71 -14.46 -15.08
N TRP A 225 21.18 -15.60 -15.54
CA TRP A 225 19.82 -15.72 -16.07
C TRP A 225 18.75 -15.39 -15.02
N ILE A 226 18.90 -15.90 -13.79
CA ILE A 226 17.98 -15.57 -12.68
C ILE A 226 18.08 -14.07 -12.34
N GLY A 227 19.29 -13.50 -12.33
CA GLY A 227 19.50 -12.07 -12.11
C GLY A 227 18.82 -11.20 -13.17
N ALA A 228 18.94 -11.56 -14.45
CA ALA A 228 18.26 -10.88 -15.55
C ALA A 228 16.72 -10.97 -15.41
N ARG A 229 16.19 -12.15 -15.07
CA ARG A 229 14.75 -12.31 -14.79
C ARG A 229 14.29 -11.46 -13.61
N LEU A 230 15.06 -11.40 -12.53
CA LEU A 230 14.72 -10.58 -11.36
C LEU A 230 14.65 -9.09 -11.71
N ILE A 231 15.59 -8.59 -12.51
CA ILE A 231 15.57 -7.20 -13.03
C ILE A 231 14.34 -6.97 -13.90
N SER A 232 14.00 -7.92 -14.78
CA SER A 232 12.79 -7.86 -15.61
C SER A 232 11.52 -7.81 -14.76
N SER A 233 11.34 -8.74 -13.82
CA SER A 233 10.16 -8.79 -12.94
C SER A 233 10.06 -7.53 -12.06
N ALA A 234 11.18 -6.98 -11.58
CA ALA A 234 11.20 -5.73 -10.83
C ALA A 234 10.77 -4.54 -11.70
N SER A 235 11.23 -4.51 -12.95
CA SER A 235 10.87 -3.48 -13.93
C SER A 235 9.37 -3.52 -14.28
N GLU A 236 8.79 -4.71 -14.42
CA GLU A 236 7.34 -4.91 -14.64
C GLU A 236 6.48 -4.43 -13.45
N ILE A 237 7.02 -4.46 -12.23
CA ILE A 237 6.37 -3.92 -11.04
C ILE A 237 6.46 -2.39 -11.03
N ILE A 238 7.67 -1.85 -11.19
CA ILE A 238 8.01 -0.46 -10.91
C ILE A 238 7.66 0.49 -12.06
N PHE A 239 7.90 0.13 -13.32
CA PHE A 239 7.66 1.06 -14.43
C PHE A 239 6.20 1.48 -14.60
N PRO A 240 5.19 0.60 -14.48
CA PRO A 240 3.80 1.03 -14.51
C PRO A 240 3.45 2.01 -13.38
N ILE A 241 4.03 1.81 -12.20
CA ILE A 241 3.83 2.68 -11.03
C ILE A 241 4.47 4.06 -11.29
N ILE A 242 5.73 4.09 -11.75
CA ILE A 242 6.42 5.34 -12.11
C ILE A 242 5.65 6.10 -13.19
N LYS A 243 5.12 5.39 -14.19
CA LYS A 243 4.31 6.00 -15.25
C LYS A 243 3.01 6.61 -14.70
N ALA A 244 2.37 5.95 -13.74
CA ALA A 244 1.13 6.43 -13.11
C ALA A 244 1.36 7.65 -12.20
N GLU A 245 2.46 7.70 -11.46
CA GLU A 245 2.75 8.77 -10.51
C GLU A 245 3.52 9.97 -11.13
N GLY A 246 4.30 9.70 -12.18
CA GLY A 246 5.08 10.68 -12.94
C GLY A 246 6.57 10.70 -12.59
N VAL A 247 7.42 10.48 -13.60
CA VAL A 247 8.88 10.37 -13.48
C VAL A 247 9.51 11.59 -12.80
N ARG A 248 9.21 12.80 -13.29
CA ARG A 248 9.82 14.03 -12.75
C ARG A 248 9.40 14.30 -11.32
N GLN A 249 8.18 13.94 -10.96
CA GLN A 249 7.64 14.19 -9.64
C GLN A 249 8.15 13.18 -8.61
N MET A 250 8.50 11.96 -9.03
CA MET A 250 9.16 10.96 -8.20
C MET A 250 10.64 11.27 -7.96
N PHE A 251 11.39 11.62 -9.01
CA PHE A 251 12.85 11.72 -8.94
C PHE A 251 13.38 13.15 -8.80
N PHE A 252 12.62 14.16 -9.21
CA PHE A 252 13.05 15.55 -9.25
C PHE A 252 11.99 16.53 -8.70
N PRO A 253 11.44 16.30 -7.49
CA PRO A 253 10.33 17.11 -6.97
C PRO A 253 10.68 18.60 -6.85
N ALA A 254 11.91 18.94 -6.48
CA ALA A 254 12.38 20.33 -6.32
C ALA A 254 12.44 21.14 -7.63
N THR A 255 12.29 20.49 -8.79
CA THR A 255 12.31 21.17 -10.10
C THR A 255 10.95 21.67 -10.55
N VAL A 256 9.88 21.40 -9.79
CA VAL A 256 8.52 21.76 -10.22
C VAL A 256 8.18 23.19 -9.77
N PRO A 257 7.82 24.11 -10.69
CA PRO A 257 7.61 25.54 -10.39
C PRO A 257 6.60 25.84 -9.27
N ALA A 258 5.64 24.93 -9.04
CA ALA A 258 4.65 25.10 -7.97
C ALA A 258 5.28 25.16 -6.57
N TYR A 259 6.47 24.59 -6.36
CA TYR A 259 7.20 24.69 -5.08
C TYR A 259 7.64 26.10 -4.73
N TYR A 260 7.81 26.96 -5.72
CA TYR A 260 8.27 28.34 -5.55
C TYR A 260 7.20 29.37 -5.89
N ARG A 261 5.96 28.94 -6.16
CA ARG A 261 4.87 29.90 -6.43
C ARG A 261 4.58 30.70 -5.17
N ALA A 262 4.95 31.97 -5.21
CA ALA A 262 4.44 32.96 -4.27
C ALA A 262 2.91 33.08 -4.43
N PRO A 263 2.17 33.47 -3.36
CA PRO A 263 0.77 33.84 -3.49
C PRO A 263 0.60 34.89 -4.61
N PRO A 264 -0.54 34.90 -5.34
CA PRO A 264 -0.80 35.96 -6.30
C PRO A 264 -0.64 37.33 -5.64
N ALA A 265 0.13 38.22 -6.27
CA ALA A 265 0.22 39.61 -5.84
C ALA A 265 -1.17 40.24 -6.00
N LYS A 266 -1.54 41.05 -4.99
CA LYS A 266 -2.81 41.78 -4.91
C LYS A 266 -3.10 42.60 -6.15
#